data_AF-A0A518DCG8-F1
#
_entry.id   AF-A0A518DCG8-F1
#
_cell.length_a   1.000
_cell.length_b   1.000
_cell.length_c   1.000
_cell.angle_alpha   90.00
_cell.angle_beta   90.00
_cell.angle_gamma   90.00
#
_symmetry.space_group_name_H-M   'P 1'
#
loop_
_entity.id
_entity.type
_entity.pdbx_description
1 polymer ?
#
loop_
_entity_poly.entity_id
_entity_poly.type
_entity_poly.pdbx_seq_one_letter_code
_entity_poly.pdbx_strand_id
1 'polypeptide(L)'
;MTPQSLPQRRSGVSSIETIVACSLLTATMSLMAPMLVRNSRLIDDCRDYRTGLDELANQLDRLEGLPVAQLESAMQSLAPSEFAASRLPDCKLTGEVHSDGVLWRITVQLAWPTRFGPRSPLTLCGWSTGAAAAPLEVIE
;
A
#
# COMPACT_ATOMS: atom_id res chain seq x y z
N MET A 1 -79.67 18.31 -9.31
CA MET A 1 -78.61 17.95 -8.34
C MET A 1 -77.91 16.72 -8.90
N THR A 2 -76.90 16.92 -9.75
CA THR A 2 -76.24 15.85 -10.53
C THR A 2 -74.96 15.43 -9.82
N PRO A 3 -74.72 14.13 -9.58
CA PRO A 3 -73.50 13.67 -8.93
C PRO A 3 -72.31 13.82 -9.89
N GLN A 4 -71.27 14.54 -9.47
CA GLN A 4 -69.97 14.56 -10.13
C GLN A 4 -69.24 13.25 -9.82
N SER A 5 -68.90 12.48 -10.85
CA SER A 5 -67.98 11.35 -10.74
C SER A 5 -66.54 11.86 -10.62
N LEU A 6 -65.84 11.48 -9.55
CA LEU A 6 -64.42 11.78 -9.39
C LEU A 6 -63.61 10.98 -10.42
N PRO A 7 -62.57 11.58 -11.04
CA PRO A 7 -61.73 10.87 -11.99
C PRO A 7 -61.01 9.71 -11.29
N GLN A 8 -61.32 8.49 -11.72
CA GLN A 8 -60.70 7.27 -11.23
C GLN A 8 -59.22 7.29 -11.62
N ARG A 9 -58.33 7.60 -10.67
CA ARG A 9 -56.87 7.54 -10.87
C ARG A 9 -56.50 6.14 -11.35
N ARG A 10 -55.90 6.05 -12.54
CA ARG A 10 -55.39 4.81 -13.12
C ARG A 10 -54.22 4.29 -12.26
N SER A 11 -54.53 3.46 -11.27
CA SER A 11 -53.56 2.86 -10.34
C SER A 11 -52.48 2.02 -11.03
N GLY A 12 -52.78 1.46 -12.21
CA GLY A 12 -51.85 0.60 -12.96
C GLY A 12 -50.58 1.31 -13.45
N VAL A 13 -50.61 2.64 -13.69
CA VAL A 13 -49.43 3.38 -14.14
C VAL A 13 -48.39 3.50 -13.01
N SER A 14 -48.83 3.69 -11.77
CA SER A 14 -47.95 3.81 -10.59
C SER A 14 -47.25 2.50 -10.25
N SER A 15 -47.91 1.35 -10.43
CA SER A 15 -47.29 0.04 -10.18
C SER A 15 -46.20 -0.29 -11.21
N ILE A 16 -46.44 0.01 -12.50
CA ILE A 16 -45.44 -0.19 -13.56
C ILE A 16 -44.22 0.70 -13.32
N GLU A 17 -44.44 1.97 -12.98
CA GLU A 17 -43.36 2.91 -12.66
C GLU A 17 -42.52 2.44 -11.48
N THR A 18 -43.15 1.90 -10.44
CA THR A 18 -42.44 1.34 -9.27
C THR A 18 -41.59 0.13 -9.64
N ILE A 19 -42.11 -0.77 -10.48
CA ILE A 19 -41.37 -1.96 -10.93
C ILE A 19 -40.18 -1.55 -11.80
N VAL A 20 -40.36 -0.58 -12.70
CA VAL A 20 -39.28 -0.04 -13.54
C VAL A 20 -38.23 0.67 -12.70
N ALA A 21 -38.62 1.50 -11.74
CA ALA A 21 -37.68 2.17 -10.83
C ALA A 21 -36.90 1.15 -9.99
N CYS A 22 -37.57 0.10 -9.49
CA CYS A 22 -36.95 -0.97 -8.72
C CYS A 22 -35.96 -1.79 -9.56
N SER A 23 -36.31 -2.11 -10.81
CA SER A 23 -35.41 -2.86 -11.70
C SER A 23 -34.18 -2.03 -12.09
N LEU A 24 -34.36 -0.74 -12.38
CA LEU A 24 -33.25 0.19 -12.63
C LEU A 24 -32.34 0.30 -11.40
N LEU A 25 -32.91 0.49 -10.21
CA LEU A 25 -32.14 0.56 -8.97
C LEU A 25 -31.34 -0.72 -8.73
N THR A 26 -31.98 -1.88 -8.90
CA THR A 26 -31.33 -3.19 -8.72
C THR A 26 -30.18 -3.38 -9.72
N ALA A 27 -30.37 -2.99 -10.98
CA ALA A 27 -29.33 -3.01 -12.00
C ALA A 27 -28.16 -2.09 -11.62
N THR A 28 -28.43 -0.86 -11.18
CA THR A 28 -27.40 0.08 -10.73
C THR A 28 -26.63 -0.45 -9.52
N MET A 29 -27.30 -0.98 -8.50
CA MET A 29 -26.65 -1.56 -7.32
C MET A 29 -25.75 -2.75 -7.70
N SER A 30 -26.21 -3.58 -8.63
CA SER A 30 -25.43 -4.73 -9.12
C SER A 30 -24.12 -4.31 -9.81
N LEU A 31 -24.10 -3.13 -10.44
CA LEU A 31 -22.91 -2.56 -11.06
C LEU A 31 -22.00 -1.84 -10.04
N MET A 32 -22.57 -1.16 -9.04
CA MET A 32 -21.81 -0.40 -8.04
C MET A 32 -21.11 -1.29 -7.01
N ALA A 33 -21.75 -2.38 -6.57
CA ALA A 33 -21.19 -3.28 -5.57
C ALA A 33 -19.77 -3.79 -5.89
N PRO A 34 -19.47 -4.32 -7.10
CA PRO A 34 -18.11 -4.77 -7.43
C PRO A 34 -17.11 -3.60 -7.50
N MET A 35 -17.54 -2.38 -7.86
CA MET A 35 -16.66 -1.21 -7.86
C MET A 35 -16.24 -0.83 -6.43
N LEU A 36 -17.17 -0.86 -5.47
CA LEU A 36 -16.86 -0.58 -4.07
C LEU A 36 -15.85 -1.58 -3.49
N VAL A 37 -16.04 -2.88 -3.79
CA VAL A 37 -15.12 -3.94 -3.36
C VAL A 37 -13.74 -3.78 -4.01
N ARG A 38 -13.67 -3.40 -5.30
CA ARG A 38 -12.39 -3.13 -5.96
C ARG A 38 -11.69 -1.91 -5.37
N ASN A 39 -12.44 -0.84 -5.09
CA ASN A 39 -11.90 0.37 -4.50
C ASN A 39 -11.34 0.13 -3.09
N SER A 40 -12.06 -0.64 -2.24
CA SER A 40 -11.57 -0.96 -0.90
C SER A 40 -10.26 -1.76 -0.96
N ARG A 41 -10.17 -2.74 -1.88
CA ARG A 41 -8.95 -3.52 -2.08
C ARG A 41 -7.78 -2.66 -2.56
N LEU A 42 -8.02 -1.71 -3.46
CA LEU A 42 -6.99 -0.78 -3.92
C LEU A 42 -6.46 0.10 -2.80
N ILE A 43 -7.34 0.56 -1.90
CA ILE A 43 -6.94 1.34 -0.72
C ILE A 43 -6.07 0.49 0.20
N ASP A 44 -6.43 -0.77 0.42
CA ASP A 44 -5.64 -1.69 1.25
C ASP A 44 -4.26 -1.94 0.61
N ASP A 45 -4.19 -2.18 -0.70
CA ASP A 45 -2.92 -2.33 -1.42
C ASP A 45 -2.02 -1.07 -1.31
N CYS A 46 -2.62 0.12 -1.35
CA CYS A 46 -1.89 1.38 -1.14
C CYS A 46 -1.34 1.50 0.28
N ARG A 47 -2.07 1.02 1.30
CA ARG A 47 -1.60 1.01 2.70
C ARG A 47 -0.46 0.03 2.89
N ASP A 48 -0.57 -1.16 2.31
CA ASP A 48 0.47 -2.19 2.35
C ASP A 48 1.74 -1.69 1.66
N TYR A 49 1.59 -1.04 0.49
CA TYR A 49 2.70 -0.40 -0.21
C TYR A 49 3.40 0.67 0.64
N ARG A 50 2.63 1.56 1.29
CA ARG A 50 3.19 2.60 2.16
C ARG A 50 3.93 2.00 3.35
N THR A 51 3.34 1.00 3.99
CA THR A 51 3.97 0.26 5.09
C THR A 51 5.30 -0.35 4.66
N GLY A 52 5.34 -0.97 3.49
CA GLY A 52 6.57 -1.55 2.96
C GLY A 52 7.63 -0.51 2.59
N LEU A 53 7.20 0.65 2.06
CA LEU A 53 8.10 1.77 1.77
C LEU A 53 8.69 2.37 3.04
N ASP A 54 7.87 2.58 4.06
CA ASP A 54 8.29 3.12 5.37
C ASP A 54 9.26 2.14 6.05
N GLU A 55 9.01 0.83 5.97
CA GLU A 55 9.94 -0.19 6.47
C GLU A 55 11.29 -0.12 5.73
N LEU A 56 11.29 -0.07 4.40
CA LEU A 56 12.54 0.04 3.64
C LEU A 56 13.30 1.32 3.95
N ALA A 57 12.60 2.46 4.08
CA ALA A 57 13.22 3.73 4.43
C ALA A 57 13.86 3.64 5.82
N ASN A 58 13.15 3.10 6.81
CA ASN A 58 13.69 2.92 8.16
C ASN A 58 14.91 1.99 8.19
N GLN A 59 14.90 0.91 7.41
CA GLN A 59 16.03 -0.01 7.33
C GLN A 59 17.22 0.64 6.63
N LEU A 60 16.97 1.41 5.57
CA LEU A 60 18.01 2.16 4.86
C LEU A 60 18.66 3.21 5.76
N ASP A 61 17.87 4.02 6.47
CA ASP A 61 18.37 5.03 7.43
C ASP A 61 19.27 4.40 8.50
N ARG A 62 18.89 3.22 9.01
CA ARG A 62 19.70 2.47 9.97
C ARG A 62 21.02 2.00 9.37
N LEU A 63 20.99 1.48 8.14
CA LEU A 63 22.18 0.98 7.46
C LEU A 63 23.13 2.11 7.06
N GLU A 64 22.60 3.26 6.62
CA GLU A 64 23.41 4.42 6.24
C GLU A 64 24.21 4.99 7.41
N GLY A 65 23.67 4.90 8.64
CA GLY A 65 24.36 5.32 9.86
C GLY A 65 25.40 4.34 10.39
N LEU A 66 25.52 3.13 9.84
CA LEU A 66 26.47 2.12 10.31
C LEU A 66 27.87 2.31 9.74
N PRO A 67 28.94 2.00 10.50
CA PRO A 67 30.27 1.88 9.96
C PRO A 67 30.34 0.77 8.91
N VAL A 68 31.14 0.98 7.84
CA VAL A 68 31.31 0.02 6.73
C VAL A 68 31.63 -1.40 7.22
N ALA A 69 32.47 -1.51 8.24
CA ALA A 69 32.87 -2.81 8.80
C ALA A 69 31.70 -3.62 9.38
N GLN A 70 30.59 -2.98 9.74
CA GLN A 70 29.40 -3.62 10.31
C GLN A 70 28.29 -3.82 9.27
N LEU A 71 28.40 -3.16 8.11
CA LEU A 71 27.35 -3.09 7.10
C LEU A 71 27.01 -4.47 6.51
N GLU A 72 28.03 -5.29 6.20
CA GLU A 72 27.83 -6.63 5.65
C GLU A 72 27.16 -7.58 6.65
N SER A 73 27.57 -7.52 7.93
CA SER A 73 26.94 -8.30 9.00
C SER A 73 25.51 -7.85 9.28
N ALA A 74 25.26 -6.53 9.26
CA ALA A 74 23.92 -5.97 9.38
C ALA A 74 23.02 -6.43 8.22
N MET A 75 23.56 -6.51 6.99
CA MET A 75 22.83 -7.00 5.83
C MET A 75 22.33 -8.45 5.99
N GLN A 76 23.19 -9.32 6.53
CA GLN A 76 22.88 -10.74 6.74
C GLN A 76 21.84 -10.95 7.86
N SER A 77 21.66 -9.96 8.74
CA SER A 77 20.71 -10.00 9.86
C SER A 77 19.45 -9.17 9.59
N LEU A 78 19.24 -8.71 8.36
CA LEU A 78 18.04 -7.98 7.98
C LEU A 78 16.79 -8.83 8.22
N ALA A 79 15.91 -8.31 9.07
CA ALA A 79 14.61 -8.87 9.35
C ALA A 79 13.57 -7.75 9.32
N PRO A 80 12.35 -8.01 8.81
CA PRO A 80 11.26 -7.07 8.92
C PRO A 80 10.96 -6.73 10.38
N SER A 81 10.59 -5.48 10.64
CA SER A 81 10.08 -5.10 11.96
C SER A 81 8.82 -5.89 12.34
N GLU A 82 8.54 -6.03 13.63
CA GLU A 82 7.30 -6.70 14.11
C GLU A 82 6.04 -6.04 13.54
N PHE A 83 6.06 -4.70 13.43
CA PHE A 83 4.99 -3.94 12.81
C PHE A 83 4.81 -4.33 11.33
N ALA A 84 5.89 -4.33 10.55
CA ALA A 84 5.86 -4.72 9.14
C ALA A 84 5.43 -6.18 8.97
N ALA A 85 5.94 -7.11 9.79
CA ALA A 85 5.57 -8.52 9.76
C ALA A 85 4.10 -8.77 10.10
N SER A 86 3.53 -8.00 11.03
CA SER A 86 2.11 -8.09 11.40
C SER A 86 1.17 -7.59 10.29
N ARG A 87 1.62 -6.62 9.50
CA ARG A 87 0.85 -5.97 8.43
C ARG A 87 1.05 -6.61 7.06
N LEU A 88 2.26 -7.10 6.80
CA LEU A 88 2.69 -7.73 5.55
C LEU A 88 3.11 -9.18 5.88
N PRO A 89 2.15 -10.12 5.90
CA PRO A 89 2.45 -11.53 6.18
C PRO A 89 3.45 -12.09 5.17
N ASP A 90 4.36 -12.94 5.65
CA ASP A 90 5.40 -13.58 4.85
C ASP A 90 6.31 -12.60 4.08
N CYS A 91 6.46 -11.37 4.58
CA CYS A 91 7.37 -10.40 3.98
C CYS A 91 8.83 -10.85 4.14
N LYS A 92 9.61 -10.63 3.08
CA LYS A 92 11.03 -10.96 3.00
C LYS A 92 11.79 -9.69 2.70
N LEU A 93 12.71 -9.36 3.60
CA LEU A 93 13.64 -8.25 3.46
C LEU A 93 14.98 -8.82 3.02
N THR A 94 15.53 -8.27 1.94
CA THR A 94 16.86 -8.62 1.42
C THR A 94 17.63 -7.34 1.16
N GLY A 95 18.96 -7.42 1.17
CA GLY A 95 19.78 -6.27 0.85
C GLY A 95 21.13 -6.65 0.26
N GLU A 96 21.67 -5.73 -0.51
CA GLU A 96 22.94 -5.85 -1.21
C GLU A 96 23.74 -4.57 -1.03
N VAL A 97 25.05 -4.70 -0.91
CA VAL A 97 25.97 -3.57 -0.86
C VAL A 97 26.96 -3.65 -2.00
N HIS A 98 27.18 -2.51 -2.64
CA HIS A 98 28.18 -2.34 -3.67
C HIS A 98 29.11 -1.20 -3.30
N SER A 99 30.43 -1.44 -3.35
CA SER A 99 31.43 -0.40 -3.16
C SER A 99 31.80 0.22 -4.50
N ASP A 100 31.76 1.55 -4.57
CA ASP A 100 32.20 2.35 -5.71
C ASP A 100 33.28 3.34 -5.22
N GLY A 101 34.44 2.77 -4.87
CA GLY A 101 35.57 3.51 -4.30
C GLY A 101 35.30 4.00 -2.87
N VAL A 102 35.02 5.29 -2.72
CA VAL A 102 34.75 5.95 -1.41
C VAL A 102 33.28 5.87 -1.04
N LEU A 103 32.39 5.69 -2.03
CA LEU A 103 30.95 5.61 -1.81
C LEU A 103 30.49 4.16 -1.75
N TRP A 104 29.59 3.88 -0.82
CA TRP A 104 28.96 2.59 -0.63
C TRP A 104 27.49 2.72 -0.99
N ARG A 105 27.08 2.00 -2.03
CA ARG A 105 25.68 1.90 -2.42
C ARG A 105 25.03 0.77 -1.64
N ILE A 106 24.00 1.12 -0.87
CA ILE A 106 23.18 0.17 -0.13
C ILE A 106 21.87 0.01 -0.90
N THR A 107 21.51 -1.22 -1.25
CA THR A 107 20.23 -1.53 -1.90
C THR A 107 19.46 -2.46 -0.99
N VAL A 108 18.25 -2.05 -0.60
CA VAL A 108 17.35 -2.87 0.21
C VAL A 108 16.08 -3.16 -0.56
N GLN A 109 15.58 -4.38 -0.41
CA GLN A 109 14.43 -4.89 -1.13
C GLN A 109 13.44 -5.57 -0.20
N LEU A 110 12.15 -5.29 -0.39
CA LEU A 110 11.07 -5.90 0.36
C LEU A 110 10.08 -6.53 -0.61
N ALA A 111 9.84 -7.82 -0.41
CA ALA A 111 8.84 -8.58 -1.16
C ALA A 111 7.82 -9.20 -0.20
N TRP A 112 6.55 -9.17 -0.57
CA TRP A 112 5.48 -9.85 0.16
C TRP A 112 4.45 -10.40 -0.82
N PRO A 113 3.74 -11.49 -0.47
CA PRO A 113 2.66 -12.01 -1.29
C PRO A 113 1.53 -10.99 -1.37
N THR A 114 1.06 -10.70 -2.59
CA THR A 114 -0.12 -9.85 -2.80
C THR A 114 -1.31 -10.68 -3.26
N ARG A 115 -2.51 -10.18 -3.00
CA ARG A 115 -3.77 -10.84 -3.39
C ARG A 115 -3.98 -10.89 -4.90
N PHE A 116 -3.21 -10.13 -5.66
CA PHE A 116 -3.37 -9.96 -7.11
C PHE A 116 -2.24 -10.61 -7.93
N GLY A 117 -1.38 -11.40 -7.28
CA GLY A 117 -0.28 -12.13 -7.91
C GLY A 117 1.11 -11.63 -7.50
N PRO A 118 2.18 -12.15 -8.13
CA PRO A 118 3.54 -11.74 -7.83
C PRO A 118 3.75 -10.28 -8.24
N ARG A 119 4.11 -9.43 -7.28
CA ARG A 119 4.50 -8.04 -7.50
C ARG A 119 6.02 -7.95 -7.53
N SER A 120 6.56 -7.03 -8.33
CA SER A 120 7.97 -6.67 -8.25
C SER A 120 8.31 -6.21 -6.82
N PRO A 121 9.42 -6.68 -6.24
CA PRO A 121 9.85 -6.24 -4.92
C PRO A 121 10.00 -4.72 -4.88
N LEU A 122 9.61 -4.11 -3.76
CA LEU A 122 9.98 -2.72 -3.52
C LEU A 122 11.48 -2.66 -3.34
N THR A 123 12.12 -1.68 -3.98
CA THR A 123 13.57 -1.48 -3.88
C THR A 123 13.82 -0.03 -3.51
N LEU A 124 14.64 0.18 -2.49
CA LEU A 124 15.24 1.48 -2.20
C LEU A 124 16.76 1.38 -2.27
N CYS A 125 17.39 2.48 -2.66
CA CYS A 125 18.83 2.60 -2.74
C CYS A 125 19.26 3.85 -1.98
N GLY A 126 20.32 3.70 -1.19
CA GLY A 126 20.97 4.76 -0.45
C GLY A 126 22.48 4.75 -0.67
N TRP A 127 23.13 5.82 -0.23
CA TRP A 127 24.56 6.01 -0.39
C TRP A 127 25.18 6.42 0.94
N SER A 128 26.20 5.68 1.37
CA SER A 128 27.00 6.02 2.54
C SER A 128 28.43 6.32 2.11
N THR A 129 29.06 7.34 2.71
CA THR A 129 30.48 7.66 2.49
C THR A 129 31.41 6.74 3.28
N GLY A 130 30.85 5.83 4.09
CA GLY A 130 31.62 4.91 4.91
C GLY A 130 32.51 5.57 5.96
N ALA A 131 32.37 6.88 6.17
CA ALA A 131 33.12 7.61 7.17
C ALA A 131 32.63 7.15 8.54
N ALA A 132 33.52 6.47 9.28
CA ALA A 132 33.40 6.32 10.72
C ALA A 132 33.00 7.69 11.28
N ALA A 133 31.89 7.75 12.01
CA ALA A 133 31.34 8.97 12.59
C ALA A 133 32.47 9.80 13.23
N ALA A 134 32.98 10.77 12.47
CA ALA A 134 33.88 11.77 13.02
C ALA A 134 33.00 12.63 13.91
N PRO A 135 33.31 12.78 15.21
CA PRO A 135 32.56 13.67 16.06
C PRO A 135 32.64 15.05 15.41
N LEU A 136 31.48 15.66 15.15
CA LEU A 136 31.41 17.03 14.68
C LEU A 136 32.19 17.89 15.69
N GLU A 137 33.38 18.35 15.33
CA GLU A 137 34.06 19.40 16.08
C GLU A 137 33.15 20.62 16.04
N VAL A 138 32.55 20.91 17.19
CA VAL A 138 31.85 22.15 17.45
C VAL A 138 32.90 23.25 17.36
N ILE A 139 32.83 24.04 16.29
CA ILE A 139 33.60 25.27 16.17
C ILE A 139 32.95 26.27 17.13
N GLU A 140 33.62 26.56 18.25
CA GLU A 140 33.31 27.68 19.15
C GLU A 140 33.55 29.04 18.48
#